data_AF-A0A8T0A7T1-F1
#
_entry.id   AF-A0A8T0A7T1-F1
#
_cell.length_a   1.000
_cell.length_b   1.000
_cell.length_c   1.000
_cell.angle_alpha   90.00
_cell.angle_beta   90.00
_cell.angle_gamma   90.00
#
_symmetry.space_group_name_H-M   'P 1'
#
loop_
_entity.id
_entity.type
_entity.pdbx_description
1 polymer ?
#
loop_
_entity_poly.entity_id
_entity_poly.type
_entity_poly.pdbx_seq_one_letter_code
_entity_poly.pdbx_strand_id
1 'polypeptide(L)'
;MDELQSSRFGQPSPRHGLRLLYWFVQRCVEVDRNNQMVSLCSPSSGDFGFRIFRNRDEGGKGHLLPDSSGLVYYELGNLSVSGVKSLPEYVRERYTGFQDKSNSDRIIVTLRSGTFLDIYVTRHETRMNFNPCHTFRISRELDTKNSD
;
A
#
# COMPACT_ATOMS: atom_id res chain seq x y z
N MET A 1 7.89 -13.64 2.39
CA MET A 1 6.96 -13.99 1.28
C MET A 1 5.71 -14.73 1.75
N ASP A 2 5.81 -15.55 2.81
CA ASP A 2 4.71 -16.39 3.30
C ASP A 2 3.50 -15.60 3.84
N GLU A 3 3.71 -14.43 4.44
CA GLU A 3 2.64 -13.54 4.92
C GLU A 3 1.81 -12.94 3.77
N LEU A 4 2.44 -12.61 2.64
CA LEU A 4 1.72 -12.07 1.48
C LEU A 4 0.87 -13.15 0.81
N GLN A 5 1.37 -14.40 0.80
CA GLN A 5 0.61 -15.54 0.27
C GLN A 5 -0.56 -15.91 1.20
N SER A 6 -0.33 -15.99 2.51
CA SER A 6 -1.38 -16.33 3.49
C SER A 6 -2.47 -15.25 3.59
N SER A 7 -2.10 -13.97 3.45
CA SER A 7 -3.05 -12.85 3.47
C SER A 7 -4.01 -12.80 2.29
N ARG A 8 -3.70 -13.53 1.20
CA ARG A 8 -4.41 -13.44 -0.08
C ARG A 8 -4.53 -12.00 -0.57
N PHE A 9 -3.52 -11.17 -0.31
CA PHE A 9 -3.49 -9.80 -0.81
C PHE A 9 -3.57 -9.80 -2.34
N GLY A 10 -4.40 -8.92 -2.92
CA GLY A 10 -4.66 -8.90 -4.36
C GLY A 10 -5.39 -10.12 -4.93
N GLN A 11 -5.89 -11.05 -4.10
CA GLN A 11 -6.59 -12.26 -4.53
C GLN A 11 -7.97 -12.42 -3.87
N PRO A 12 -8.95 -13.06 -4.51
CA PRO A 12 -8.94 -13.50 -5.91
C PRO A 12 -9.13 -12.31 -6.86
N SER A 13 -9.00 -12.56 -8.16
CA SER A 13 -9.50 -11.65 -9.20
C SER A 13 -10.93 -11.20 -8.85
N PRO A 14 -11.33 -9.94 -9.07
CA PRO A 14 -10.68 -8.86 -9.85
C PRO A 14 -9.76 -7.92 -9.04
N ARG A 15 -9.35 -8.31 -7.83
CA ARG A 15 -8.48 -7.48 -6.98
C ARG A 15 -7.15 -7.15 -7.66
N HIS A 16 -6.70 -5.91 -7.50
CA HIS A 16 -5.52 -5.39 -8.20
C HIS A 16 -4.26 -5.31 -7.34
N GLY A 17 -4.35 -5.64 -6.04
CA GLY A 17 -3.28 -5.42 -5.05
C GLY A 17 -1.90 -5.97 -5.43
N LEU A 18 -1.81 -7.19 -5.97
CA LEU A 18 -0.50 -7.76 -6.35
C LEU A 18 0.16 -6.98 -7.50
N ARG A 19 -0.64 -6.54 -8.47
CA ARG A 19 -0.15 -5.75 -9.60
C ARG A 19 0.25 -4.34 -9.15
N LEU A 20 -0.52 -3.76 -8.22
CA LEU A 20 -0.20 -2.48 -7.59
C LEU A 20 1.11 -2.57 -6.81
N LEU A 21 1.29 -3.61 -5.99
CA LEU A 21 2.50 -3.81 -5.20
C LEU A 21 3.72 -4.01 -6.07
N TYR A 22 3.61 -4.87 -7.10
CA TYR A 22 4.68 -5.07 -8.07
C TYR A 22 5.09 -3.75 -8.72
N TRP A 23 4.13 -2.99 -9.24
CA TRP A 23 4.40 -1.69 -9.85
C TRP A 23 5.04 -0.71 -8.86
N PHE A 24 4.50 -0.60 -7.65
CA PHE A 24 4.98 0.32 -6.63
C PHE A 24 6.43 0.04 -6.24
N VAL A 25 6.77 -1.23 -5.98
CA VAL A 25 8.15 -1.62 -5.64
C VAL A 25 9.10 -1.30 -6.79
N GLN A 26 8.73 -1.61 -8.03
CA GLN A 26 9.58 -1.36 -9.19
C GLN A 26 9.75 0.13 -9.52
N ARG A 27 8.71 0.95 -9.29
CA ARG A 27 8.68 2.34 -9.79
C ARG A 27 8.97 3.39 -8.72
N CYS A 28 8.65 3.11 -7.47
CA CYS A 28 8.70 4.06 -6.37
C CYS A 28 9.73 3.71 -5.30
N VAL A 29 10.29 2.50 -5.27
CA VAL A 29 11.21 2.07 -4.21
C VAL A 29 12.59 1.80 -4.78
N GLU A 30 13.59 2.48 -4.24
CA GLU A 30 15.01 2.18 -4.45
C GLU A 30 15.62 1.73 -3.12
N VAL A 31 16.51 0.74 -3.13
CA VAL A 31 17.29 0.36 -1.95
C VAL A 31 18.67 0.97 -2.08
N ASP A 32 19.01 1.91 -1.20
CA ASP A 32 20.30 2.59 -1.23
C ASP A 32 21.44 1.71 -0.68
N ARG A 33 22.66 2.24 -0.70
CA ARG A 33 23.86 1.53 -0.19
C ARG A 33 23.82 1.27 1.33
N ASN A 34 22.99 1.98 2.07
CA ASN A 34 22.75 1.78 3.50
C ASN A 34 21.56 0.84 3.75
N ASN A 35 21.10 0.16 2.70
CA ASN A 35 19.94 -0.72 2.69
C ASN A 35 18.62 -0.01 3.06
N GLN A 36 18.56 1.33 2.96
CA GLN A 36 17.36 2.11 3.20
C GLN A 36 16.46 2.11 1.96
N MET A 37 15.14 2.00 2.18
CA MET A 37 14.16 2.12 1.11
C MET A 37 13.89 3.60 0.84
N VAL A 38 14.47 4.13 -0.23
CA VAL A 38 14.31 5.51 -0.69
C VAL A 38 13.14 5.60 -1.66
N SER A 39 12.38 6.68 -1.57
CA SER A 39 11.24 6.94 -2.44
C SER A 39 11.66 7.66 -3.71
N LEU A 40 11.33 7.06 -4.86
CA LEU A 40 11.41 7.67 -6.18
C LEU A 40 10.12 8.39 -6.60
N CYS A 41 9.08 8.29 -5.77
CA CYS A 41 7.80 8.96 -5.93
C CYS A 41 7.63 10.02 -4.84
N SER A 42 6.73 10.98 -5.06
CA SER A 42 6.38 12.00 -4.08
C SER A 42 4.91 11.84 -3.62
N PRO A 43 4.66 11.08 -2.54
CA PRO A 43 3.30 10.93 -2.00
C PRO A 43 2.65 12.26 -1.57
N SER A 44 3.45 13.23 -1.12
CA SER A 44 2.97 14.54 -0.69
C SER A 44 2.48 15.42 -1.85
N SER A 45 3.00 15.23 -3.06
CA SER A 45 2.49 15.89 -4.28
C SER A 45 1.30 15.15 -4.91
N GLY A 46 0.95 13.97 -4.40
CA GLY A 46 -0.14 13.16 -4.93
C GLY A 46 0.22 12.39 -6.21
N ASP A 47 1.50 12.13 -6.43
CA ASP A 47 1.98 11.33 -7.57
C ASP A 47 1.17 10.04 -7.70
N PHE A 48 0.83 9.62 -8.91
CA PHE A 48 0.14 8.35 -9.15
C PHE A 48 -1.22 8.17 -8.46
N GLY A 49 -1.78 9.24 -7.90
CA GLY A 49 -2.99 9.21 -7.10
C GLY A 49 -2.76 8.95 -5.61
N PHE A 50 -1.54 9.14 -5.10
CA PHE A 50 -1.28 9.20 -3.65
C PHE A 50 -2.19 10.24 -2.98
N ARG A 51 -2.67 9.91 -1.78
CA ARG A 51 -3.50 10.79 -0.96
C ARG A 51 -3.14 10.65 0.50
N ILE A 52 -3.40 11.69 1.29
CA ILE A 52 -3.22 11.60 2.74
C ILE A 52 -4.16 10.53 3.30
N PHE A 53 -3.58 9.50 3.91
CA PHE A 53 -4.30 8.51 4.70
C PHE A 53 -4.46 9.05 6.12
N ARG A 54 -5.70 9.25 6.53
CA ARG A 54 -6.00 9.66 7.90
C ARG A 54 -6.13 8.41 8.75
N ASN A 55 -5.08 8.09 9.49
CA ASN A 55 -5.05 7.00 10.46
C ASN A 55 -5.93 7.36 11.68
N ARG A 56 -7.25 7.45 11.50
CA ARG A 56 -8.21 7.79 12.55
C ARG A 56 -8.62 6.54 13.32
N ASP A 57 -9.09 6.73 14.54
CA ASP A 57 -9.81 5.68 15.28
C ASP A 57 -11.20 5.50 14.68
N GLU A 58 -11.43 4.35 14.05
CA GLU A 58 -12.70 4.00 13.40
C GLU A 58 -13.63 3.32 14.41
N GLY A 59 -14.29 4.13 15.24
CA GLY A 59 -15.37 3.68 16.12
C GLY A 59 -14.91 2.98 17.40
N GLY A 60 -13.80 3.43 18.01
CA GLY A 60 -13.27 2.90 19.26
C GLY A 60 -12.50 1.58 19.09
N LYS A 61 -12.12 1.26 17.85
CA LYS A 61 -11.32 0.07 17.51
C LYS A 61 -9.82 0.35 17.54
N GLY A 62 -9.45 1.60 17.82
CA GLY A 62 -8.09 2.09 17.72
C GLY A 62 -7.70 2.42 16.29
N HIS A 63 -6.47 2.93 16.15
CA HIS A 63 -5.89 3.28 14.88
C HIS A 63 -5.47 2.02 14.09
N LEU A 64 -5.58 2.07 12.76
CA LEU A 64 -5.15 0.97 11.89
C LEU A 64 -3.64 0.75 11.97
N LEU A 65 -2.89 1.85 12.01
CA LEU A 65 -1.44 1.91 12.04
C LEU A 65 -0.97 2.55 13.36
N PRO A 66 0.31 2.41 13.74
CA PRO A 66 0.83 3.07 14.94
C PRO A 66 0.52 4.57 14.93
N ASP A 67 -0.14 5.04 16.00
CA ASP A 67 -0.38 6.47 16.21
C ASP A 67 0.90 7.11 16.74
N SER A 68 1.69 7.66 15.82
CA SER A 68 2.94 8.34 16.13
C SER A 68 2.78 9.82 15.83
N SER A 69 2.84 10.65 16.87
CA SER A 69 2.72 12.10 16.75
C SER A 69 3.74 12.62 15.73
N GLY A 70 3.24 13.29 14.69
CA GLY A 70 4.07 13.90 13.63
C GLY A 70 4.32 13.05 12.39
N LEU A 71 3.88 11.78 12.33
CA LEU A 71 3.92 11.02 11.09
C LEU A 71 2.70 11.31 10.20
N VAL A 72 2.95 11.52 8.91
CA VAL A 72 1.90 11.59 7.88
C VAL A 72 1.91 10.28 7.11
N TYR A 73 0.75 9.67 6.99
CA TYR A 73 0.55 8.49 6.18
C TYR A 73 -0.07 8.86 4.84
N TYR A 74 0.30 8.14 3.78
CA TYR A 74 -0.24 8.30 2.44
C TYR A 74 -0.76 6.97 1.91
N GLU A 75 -1.95 6.96 1.32
CA GLU A 75 -2.52 5.80 0.65
C GLU A 75 -2.36 5.89 -0.87
N LEU A 76 -2.22 4.72 -1.50
CA LEU A 76 -2.22 4.52 -2.95
C LEU A 76 -3.11 3.32 -3.28
N GLY A 77 -3.68 3.31 -4.49
CA GLY A 77 -4.42 2.16 -5.02
C GLY A 77 -5.93 2.36 -5.04
N ASN A 78 -6.42 3.55 -4.68
CA ASN A 78 -7.83 3.85 -4.85
C ASN A 78 -8.13 4.20 -6.31
N LEU A 79 -8.64 3.24 -7.08
CA LEU A 79 -8.88 3.36 -8.52
C LEU A 79 -10.08 4.26 -8.91
N SER A 80 -10.89 4.69 -7.95
CA SER A 80 -12.06 5.55 -8.21
C SER A 80 -11.76 7.05 -8.23
N VAL A 81 -10.49 7.44 -8.02
CA VAL A 81 -10.10 8.85 -7.91
C VAL A 81 -9.41 9.38 -9.16
N SER A 82 -9.49 10.69 -9.40
CA SER A 82 -9.03 11.35 -10.64
C SER A 82 -7.54 11.13 -10.98
N GLY A 83 -6.66 10.96 -9.98
CA GLY A 83 -5.22 10.78 -10.17
C GLY A 83 -4.79 9.43 -10.78
N VAL A 84 -5.71 8.46 -10.83
CA VAL A 84 -5.43 7.06 -11.17
C VAL A 84 -4.99 6.84 -12.62
N LYS A 85 -5.30 7.76 -13.54
CA LYS A 85 -4.89 7.64 -14.96
C LYS A 85 -3.37 7.50 -15.15
N SER A 86 -2.58 7.91 -14.16
CA SER A 86 -1.13 7.80 -14.16
C SER A 86 -0.60 6.43 -13.71
N LEU A 87 -1.44 5.57 -13.11
CA LEU A 87 -1.09 4.16 -12.89
C LEU A 87 -1.10 3.39 -14.24
N PRO A 88 -0.24 2.37 -14.41
CA PRO A 88 -0.26 1.55 -15.62
C PRO A 88 -1.59 0.85 -15.84
N GLU A 89 -1.92 0.58 -17.10
CA GLU A 89 -3.16 -0.08 -17.48
C GLU A 89 -3.33 -1.44 -16.81
N TYR A 90 -2.28 -2.28 -16.75
CA TYR A 90 -2.37 -3.60 -16.12
C TYR A 90 -2.77 -3.56 -14.64
N VAL A 91 -2.47 -2.46 -13.92
CA VAL A 91 -2.91 -2.25 -12.54
C VAL A 91 -4.41 -1.96 -12.48
N ARG A 92 -4.96 -1.30 -13.51
CA ARG A 92 -6.32 -0.76 -13.52
C ARG A 92 -7.33 -1.58 -14.31
N GLU A 93 -6.88 -2.41 -15.24
CA GLU A 93 -7.72 -3.06 -16.27
C GLU A 93 -8.89 -3.89 -15.70
N ARG A 94 -8.77 -4.39 -14.46
CA ARG A 94 -9.80 -5.20 -13.80
C ARG A 94 -10.74 -4.40 -12.90
N TYR A 95 -10.55 -3.08 -12.82
CA TYR A 95 -11.46 -2.22 -12.08
C TYR A 95 -12.82 -2.17 -12.79
N THR A 96 -13.87 -2.54 -12.08
CA THR A 96 -15.21 -2.67 -12.66
C THR A 96 -16.04 -1.40 -12.60
N GLY A 97 -15.60 -0.40 -11.82
CA GLY A 97 -16.40 0.80 -11.54
C GLY A 97 -17.53 0.58 -10.53
N PHE A 98 -17.86 -0.66 -10.18
CA PHE A 98 -18.93 -1.00 -9.24
C PHE A 98 -18.43 -1.06 -7.79
N GLN A 99 -19.39 -1.11 -6.86
CA GLN A 99 -19.10 -1.33 -5.44
C GLN A 99 -18.83 -2.81 -5.17
N ASP A 100 -17.72 -3.31 -5.70
CA ASP A 100 -17.22 -4.67 -5.50
C ASP A 100 -15.79 -4.65 -4.91
N LYS A 101 -15.13 -5.82 -4.92
CA LYS A 101 -13.78 -5.98 -4.36
C LYS A 101 -12.66 -5.58 -5.33
N SER A 102 -12.94 -5.20 -6.58
CA SER A 102 -11.90 -4.85 -7.57
C SER A 102 -11.02 -3.68 -7.13
N ASN A 103 -11.57 -2.76 -6.32
CA ASN A 103 -10.89 -1.57 -5.81
C ASN A 103 -10.68 -1.59 -4.28
N SER A 104 -10.50 -2.77 -3.66
CA SER A 104 -10.33 -2.86 -2.20
C SER A 104 -8.90 -2.61 -1.72
N ASP A 105 -7.89 -2.86 -2.56
CA ASP A 105 -6.50 -2.97 -2.10
C ASP A 105 -5.80 -1.62 -2.03
N ARG A 106 -5.01 -1.42 -0.98
CA ARG A 106 -4.22 -0.21 -0.76
C ARG A 106 -2.80 -0.53 -0.37
N ILE A 107 -1.91 0.39 -0.72
CA ILE A 107 -0.59 0.52 -0.11
C ILE A 107 -0.63 1.78 0.74
N ILE A 108 -0.22 1.69 2.02
CA ILE A 108 -0.08 2.84 2.90
C ILE A 108 1.40 3.01 3.23
N VAL A 109 1.91 4.23 3.10
CA VAL A 109 3.32 4.54 3.34
C VAL A 109 3.48 5.70 4.31
N THR A 110 4.57 5.71 5.06
CA THR A 110 5.05 6.90 5.75
C THR A 110 6.54 7.09 5.48
N LEU A 111 6.95 8.34 5.36
CA LEU A 111 8.28 8.71 4.91
C LEU A 111 8.84 9.83 5.78
N ARG A 112 10.17 9.85 5.91
CA ARG A 112 10.91 10.96 6.48
C ARG A 112 12.09 11.29 5.57
N SER A 113 12.16 12.54 5.14
CA SER A 113 13.24 13.04 4.27
C SER A 113 13.47 12.19 3.01
N GLY A 114 12.38 11.71 2.39
CA GLY A 114 12.43 10.88 1.17
C GLY A 114 12.65 9.38 1.41
N THR A 115 12.92 8.96 2.64
CA THR A 115 13.09 7.54 2.98
C THR A 115 11.80 6.97 3.56
N PHE A 116 11.37 5.80 3.09
CA PHE A 116 10.26 5.05 3.66
C PHE A 116 10.64 4.57 5.07
N LEU A 117 9.82 4.94 6.06
CA LEU A 117 9.90 4.37 7.40
C LEU A 117 9.11 3.07 7.45
N ASP A 118 7.88 3.11 6.91
CA ASP A 118 6.99 1.96 6.82
C ASP A 118 6.25 1.93 5.48
N ILE A 119 6.03 0.70 5.02
CA ILE A 119 5.18 0.37 3.87
C ILE A 119 4.22 -0.72 4.35
N TYR A 120 2.94 -0.49 4.22
CA TYR A 120 1.88 -1.42 4.57
C TYR A 120 1.08 -1.80 3.33
N VAL A 121 0.69 -3.07 3.22
CA VAL A 121 -0.35 -3.51 2.31
C VAL A 121 -1.62 -3.77 3.11
N THR A 122 -2.75 -3.31 2.61
CA THR A 122 -4.03 -3.49 3.29
C THR A 122 -5.19 -3.59 2.31
N ARG A 123 -6.37 -3.97 2.80
CA ARG A 123 -7.60 -3.95 2.03
C ARG A 123 -8.74 -3.33 2.82
N HIS A 124 -9.60 -2.64 2.10
CA HIS A 124 -10.92 -2.28 2.60
C HIS A 124 -11.79 -3.54 2.75
N GLU A 125 -12.49 -3.65 3.87
CA GLU A 125 -13.60 -4.61 4.03
C GLU A 125 -14.94 -3.99 3.68
N THR A 126 -15.10 -2.70 4.00
CA THR A 126 -16.27 -1.89 3.64
C THR A 126 -15.81 -0.55 3.08
N ARG A 127 -16.74 0.30 2.62
CA ARG A 127 -16.42 1.64 2.10
C ARG A 127 -15.61 2.52 3.05
N MET A 128 -15.68 2.27 4.35
CA MET A 128 -15.09 3.13 5.38
C MET A 128 -13.97 2.43 6.16
N ASN A 129 -14.01 1.09 6.28
CA ASN A 129 -13.17 0.39 7.25
C ASN A 129 -12.11 -0.49 6.60
N PHE A 130 -10.89 -0.35 7.10
CA PHE A 130 -9.79 -1.28 6.88
C PHE A 130 -9.85 -2.40 7.91
N ASN A 131 -9.39 -3.59 7.54
CA ASN A 131 -9.26 -4.68 8.50
C ASN A 131 -7.81 -4.80 8.97
N PRO A 132 -7.52 -4.59 10.28
CA PRO A 132 -6.21 -4.83 10.85
C PRO A 132 -5.64 -6.23 10.56
N CYS A 133 -6.47 -7.27 10.55
CA CYS A 133 -6.07 -8.65 10.22
C CYS A 133 -5.63 -8.83 8.76
N HIS A 134 -5.87 -7.83 7.92
CA HIS A 134 -5.41 -7.80 6.53
C HIS A 134 -4.46 -6.65 6.23
N THR A 135 -3.90 -6.05 7.27
CA THR A 135 -2.85 -5.03 7.16
C THR A 135 -1.52 -5.63 7.56
N PHE A 136 -0.57 -5.65 6.64
CA PHE A 136 0.75 -6.22 6.84
C PHE A 136 1.80 -5.18 6.53
N ARG A 137 2.79 -5.06 7.41
CA ARG A 137 3.98 -4.24 7.16
C ARG A 137 4.93 -5.03 6.29
N ILE A 138 5.35 -4.45 5.16
CA ILE A 138 6.41 -5.02 4.34
C ILE A 138 7.72 -4.81 5.10
N SER A 139 8.34 -5.90 5.53
CA SER A 139 9.67 -5.89 6.12
C SER A 139 10.74 -5.82 5.02
N ARG A 140 11.92 -5.31 5.40
CA ARG A 140 13.12 -5.27 4.55
C ARG A 140 13.76 -6.65 4.39
N GLU A 141 13.26 -7.66 5.10
CA GLU A 141 13.78 -9.02 5.09
C GLU A 141 13.26 -9.75 3.85
N LEU A 142 13.97 -9.60 2.73
CA LEU A 142 14.06 -10.66 1.75
C LEU A 142 14.83 -11.79 2.42
N ASP A 143 14.19 -12.96 2.59
CA ASP A 143 14.79 -14.19 3.11
C ASP A 143 16.20 -14.40 2.54
N THR A 144 17.21 -14.09 3.34
CA THR A 144 18.51 -14.78 3.26
C THR A 144 18.31 -16.11 3.98
N LYS A 145 17.53 -17.01 3.37
CA LYS A 145 17.62 -18.42 3.76
C LYS A 145 18.93 -18.94 3.21
N ASN A 146 19.85 -19.14 4.14
CA ASN A 146 21.15 -19.76 4.04
C ASN A 146 21.21 -20.85 2.97
N SER A 147 22.18 -20.69 2.07
CA SER A 147 22.87 -21.83 1.49
C SER A 147 23.59 -22.56 2.62
N ASP A 148 23.08 -23.71 3.02
CA ASP A 148 23.84 -24.80 3.65
C ASP A 148 23.48 -26.11 2.92
#